data_AF-A0A1C6PZH1-F1
#
_entry.id   AF-A0A1C6PZH1-F1
#
_cell.length_a   1.000
_cell.length_b   1.000
_cell.length_c   1.000
_cell.angle_alpha   90.00
_cell.angle_beta   90.00
_cell.angle_gamma   90.00
#
_symmetry.space_group_name_H-M   'P 1'
#
loop_
_entity.id
_entity.type
_entity.pdbx_description
1 polymer ?
#
loop_
_entity_poly.entity_id
_entity_poly.type
_entity_poly.pdbx_seq_one_letter_code
_entity_poly.pdbx_strand_id
1 'polypeptide(L)'
;MAWAVLLLGLWLWGRDLMDGVAAQLATTGDVAAAGRPLGRQAPPHAHAPVTAATTARPVRITIDALGVRGAAITGRGLDGDGMLTPPPYASPEPVGWYADGPQPGEAGAALLVAGAGADRAPDAQRTVFHRLPRLKPGDRVDIQRADGSTARFTVEDIQLHDRHRFDPRKAYAAHDRRRSELRLITDDGSRDRDPGRHGGNAATVTVVSAYLTSYQQPPHAGAH
;
A
#
# COMPACT_ATOMS: atom_id res chain seq x y z
N MET A 1 25.32 -25.95 -6.32
CA MET A 1 24.82 -25.26 -7.54
C MET A 1 23.70 -26.11 -8.15
N ALA A 2 22.49 -26.06 -7.58
CA ALA A 2 21.38 -26.91 -8.02
C ALA A 2 20.03 -26.43 -7.42
N TRP A 3 19.51 -25.28 -7.87
CA TRP A 3 18.11 -24.85 -7.61
C TRP A 3 17.53 -24.02 -8.78
N ALA A 4 18.09 -24.15 -9.98
CA ALA A 4 17.83 -23.25 -11.12
C ALA A 4 16.85 -23.78 -12.18
N VAL A 5 15.95 -24.73 -11.87
CA VAL A 5 15.11 -25.38 -12.91
C VAL A 5 13.59 -25.37 -12.63
N LEU A 6 13.08 -24.75 -11.56
CA LEU A 6 11.64 -24.83 -11.23
C LEU A 6 10.82 -23.53 -11.35
N LEU A 7 11.24 -22.56 -12.17
CA LEU A 7 10.38 -21.42 -12.54
C LEU A 7 10.37 -21.11 -14.04
N LEU A 8 10.69 -22.09 -14.89
CA LEU A 8 10.48 -22.02 -16.35
C LEU A 8 9.25 -22.80 -16.84
N GLY A 9 8.46 -23.39 -15.92
CA GLY A 9 7.31 -24.23 -16.21
C GLY A 9 5.94 -23.53 -16.23
N LEU A 10 5.88 -22.22 -15.95
CA LEU A 10 4.62 -21.45 -15.95
C LEU A 10 4.67 -20.23 -16.89
N TRP A 11 5.44 -20.35 -17.97
CA TRP A 11 5.47 -19.39 -19.09
C TRP A 11 5.19 -20.06 -20.44
N LEU A 12 4.72 -21.32 -20.45
CA LEU A 12 4.54 -22.13 -21.67
C LEU A 12 3.15 -22.81 -21.75
N TRP A 13 2.10 -22.13 -21.29
CA TRP A 13 0.70 -22.59 -21.50
C TRP A 13 -0.21 -21.48 -22.03
N GLY A 14 0.28 -20.75 -23.04
CA GLY A 14 -0.46 -19.67 -23.70
C GLY A 14 -0.07 -19.43 -25.15
N ARG A 15 0.49 -20.45 -25.82
CA ARG A 15 0.73 -20.48 -27.27
C ARG A 15 0.33 -21.86 -27.77
N ASP A 16 -0.46 -21.89 -28.83
CA ASP A 16 -0.98 -23.04 -29.60
C ASP A 16 -2.44 -23.42 -29.39
N LEU A 17 -3.35 -22.54 -29.84
CA LEU A 17 -4.61 -22.91 -30.50
C LEU A 17 -5.02 -21.81 -31.50
N MET A 18 -4.30 -21.71 -32.62
CA MET A 18 -4.79 -21.08 -33.84
C MET A 18 -4.46 -22.01 -35.01
N ASP A 19 -5.53 -22.52 -35.64
CA ASP A 19 -5.67 -23.03 -37.03
C ASP A 19 -6.74 -24.15 -36.98
N GLY A 20 -7.90 -24.09 -37.60
CA GLY A 20 -8.57 -23.10 -38.43
C GLY A 20 -9.90 -23.73 -38.89
N VAL A 21 -10.95 -22.92 -39.09
CA VAL A 21 -12.02 -23.21 -40.06
C VAL A 21 -12.46 -21.88 -40.63
N ALA A 22 -12.08 -21.64 -41.87
CA ALA A 22 -12.59 -20.55 -42.68
C ALA A 22 -13.94 -20.94 -43.31
N ALA A 23 -14.76 -19.90 -43.49
CA ALA A 23 -15.95 -19.79 -44.34
C ALA A 23 -17.28 -20.30 -43.75
N GLN A 24 -18.18 -19.35 -43.43
CA GLN A 24 -19.22 -18.92 -44.37
C GLN A 24 -19.93 -17.63 -43.90
N LEU A 25 -20.37 -16.86 -44.89
CA LEU A 25 -20.81 -15.46 -44.86
C LEU A 25 -22.20 -15.26 -44.23
N ALA A 26 -22.38 -14.09 -43.60
CA ALA A 26 -23.41 -13.07 -43.89
C ALA A 26 -24.08 -12.49 -42.63
N THR A 27 -23.97 -11.17 -42.50
CA THR A 27 -24.94 -10.23 -41.96
C THR A 27 -25.73 -10.65 -40.72
N THR A 28 -25.38 -10.11 -39.56
CA THR A 28 -26.24 -9.24 -38.73
C THR A 28 -25.34 -8.63 -37.66
N GLY A 29 -25.48 -7.31 -37.45
CA GLY A 29 -24.75 -6.60 -36.43
C GLY A 29 -25.05 -7.12 -35.02
N ASP A 30 -24.23 -6.67 -34.08
CA ASP A 30 -24.59 -6.58 -32.66
C ASP A 30 -24.56 -7.87 -31.81
N VAL A 31 -23.40 -8.53 -31.72
CA VAL A 31 -23.12 -9.52 -30.65
C VAL A 31 -21.66 -9.48 -30.14
N ALA A 32 -20.99 -8.33 -30.20
CA ALA A 32 -19.66 -8.16 -29.59
C ALA A 32 -19.69 -7.60 -28.15
N ALA A 33 -20.88 -7.40 -27.57
CA ALA A 33 -21.07 -6.77 -26.25
C ALA A 33 -21.41 -7.75 -25.11
N ALA A 34 -21.39 -9.07 -25.32
CA ALA A 34 -21.71 -10.06 -24.30
C ALA A 34 -20.44 -10.76 -23.80
N GLY A 35 -19.71 -10.13 -22.86
CA GLY A 35 -18.53 -10.80 -22.27
C GLY A 35 -17.70 -10.03 -21.25
N ARG A 36 -17.90 -8.73 -21.03
CA ARG A 36 -17.26 -8.08 -19.87
C ARG A 36 -18.02 -8.49 -18.61
N PRO A 37 -17.38 -9.10 -17.60
CA PRO A 37 -18.03 -9.28 -16.30
C PRO A 37 -18.44 -7.89 -15.79
N LEU A 38 -19.74 -7.62 -15.80
CA LEU A 38 -20.34 -6.42 -15.24
C LEU A 38 -20.03 -6.45 -13.74
N GLY A 39 -19.09 -5.62 -13.30
CA GLY A 39 -18.86 -5.42 -11.86
C GLY A 39 -17.43 -5.14 -11.43
N ARG A 40 -16.41 -5.39 -12.25
CA ARG A 40 -15.03 -4.97 -11.89
C ARG A 40 -14.70 -3.67 -12.60
N GLN A 41 -14.85 -2.55 -11.88
CA GLN A 41 -14.33 -1.27 -12.34
C GLN A 41 -12.83 -1.42 -12.61
N ALA A 42 -12.37 -0.90 -13.75
CA ALA A 42 -10.95 -0.89 -14.06
C ALA A 42 -10.20 -0.11 -12.96
N PRO A 43 -8.96 -0.51 -12.61
CA PRO A 43 -8.15 0.26 -11.67
C PRO A 43 -8.03 1.71 -12.15
N PRO A 44 -8.11 2.68 -11.23
CA PRO A 44 -7.91 4.09 -11.57
C PRO A 44 -6.54 4.32 -12.20
N HIS A 45 -6.45 5.29 -13.11
CA HIS A 45 -5.17 5.67 -13.69
C HIS A 45 -4.26 6.32 -12.63
N ALA A 46 -2.96 6.06 -12.73
CA ALA A 46 -1.98 6.70 -11.86
C ALA A 46 -1.92 8.20 -12.16
N HIS A 47 -1.96 9.01 -11.10
CA HIS A 47 -1.74 10.44 -11.17
C HIS A 47 -0.23 10.72 -11.22
N ALA A 48 0.17 11.77 -11.96
CA ALA A 48 1.57 12.19 -11.99
C ALA A 48 2.02 12.64 -10.58
N PRO A 49 3.29 12.44 -10.20
CA PRO A 49 3.79 12.98 -8.94
C PRO A 49 3.60 14.50 -8.86
N VAL A 50 3.33 14.97 -7.66
CA VAL A 50 3.23 16.39 -7.33
C VAL A 50 4.65 16.96 -7.24
N THR A 51 4.85 18.16 -7.76
CA THR A 51 6.17 18.79 -7.81
C THR A 51 6.64 19.23 -6.42
N ALA A 52 7.96 19.13 -6.20
CA ALA A 52 8.62 19.45 -4.93
C ALA A 52 8.45 20.92 -4.46
N ALA A 53 8.01 21.83 -5.34
CA ALA A 53 7.64 23.19 -4.92
C ALA A 53 6.45 23.22 -3.94
N THR A 54 5.77 22.09 -3.74
CA THR A 54 4.65 21.89 -2.82
C THR A 54 4.95 20.83 -1.75
N THR A 55 6.19 20.78 -1.25
CA THR A 55 6.58 19.90 -0.13
C THR A 55 5.78 20.26 1.13
N ALA A 56 4.74 19.48 1.44
CA ALA A 56 3.97 19.54 2.66
C ALA A 56 3.96 18.18 3.37
N ARG A 57 4.43 18.18 4.61
CA ARG A 57 4.46 16.98 5.47
C ARG A 57 3.04 16.40 5.65
N PRO A 58 2.89 15.07 5.76
CA PRO A 58 1.60 14.46 6.06
C PRO A 58 1.20 14.76 7.50
N VAL A 59 -0.10 14.99 7.74
CA VAL A 59 -0.64 15.31 9.08
C VAL A 59 -1.75 14.37 9.51
N ARG A 60 -2.57 13.87 8.57
CA ARG A 60 -3.63 12.90 8.86
C ARG A 60 -3.75 11.84 7.77
N ILE A 61 -4.13 10.64 8.18
CA ILE A 61 -4.48 9.53 7.29
C ILE A 61 -5.92 9.08 7.51
N THR A 62 -6.62 8.81 6.41
CA THR A 62 -7.95 8.21 6.38
C THR A 62 -7.93 6.96 5.51
N ILE A 63 -8.50 5.87 6.03
CA ILE A 63 -8.69 4.58 5.33
C ILE A 63 -10.10 4.09 5.65
N ASP A 64 -11.06 4.48 4.82
CA ASP A 64 -12.49 4.22 5.08
C ASP A 64 -12.81 2.73 5.17
N ALA A 65 -12.18 1.90 4.33
CA ALA A 65 -12.34 0.45 4.33
C ALA A 65 -11.98 -0.20 5.68
N LEU A 66 -11.14 0.46 6.48
CA LEU A 66 -10.74 -0.01 7.81
C LEU A 66 -11.41 0.76 8.95
N GLY A 67 -12.21 1.79 8.65
CA GLY A 67 -12.81 2.71 9.63
C GLY A 67 -11.81 3.68 10.25
N VAL A 68 -10.62 3.84 9.65
CA VAL A 68 -9.61 4.82 10.11
C VAL A 68 -10.02 6.19 9.60
N ARG A 69 -10.30 7.13 10.51
CA ARG A 69 -10.74 8.48 10.17
C ARG A 69 -9.77 9.52 10.74
N GLY A 70 -8.99 10.15 9.87
CA GLY A 70 -8.13 11.28 10.22
C GLY A 70 -7.12 11.03 11.33
N ALA A 71 -6.54 9.83 11.40
CA ALA A 71 -5.53 9.49 12.40
C ALA A 71 -4.29 10.37 12.22
N ALA A 72 -3.78 10.94 13.33
CA ALA A 72 -2.68 11.90 13.29
C ALA A 72 -1.33 11.21 12.96
N ILE A 73 -0.48 11.94 12.23
CA ILE A 73 0.80 11.45 11.72
C ILE A 73 1.94 12.27 12.33
N THR A 74 3.00 11.58 12.74
CA THR A 74 4.23 12.18 13.27
C THR A 74 5.45 11.75 12.48
N GLY A 75 6.48 12.60 12.43
CA GLY A 75 7.74 12.26 11.77
C GLY A 75 8.54 11.23 12.58
N ARG A 76 9.11 10.24 11.89
CA ARG A 76 9.93 9.16 12.44
C ARG A 76 11.14 8.90 11.56
N GLY A 77 12.16 8.30 12.16
CA GLY A 77 13.35 7.82 11.48
C GLY A 77 13.39 6.30 11.35
N LEU A 78 14.45 5.81 10.73
CA LEU A 78 14.80 4.40 10.73
C LEU A 78 15.68 4.08 11.95
N ASP A 79 15.61 2.85 12.45
CA ASP A 79 16.56 2.35 13.44
C ASP A 79 17.88 1.86 12.80
N GLY A 80 18.77 1.27 13.60
CA GLY A 80 20.07 0.78 13.15
C GLY A 80 19.99 -0.32 12.09
N ASP A 81 18.86 -1.04 12.01
CA ASP A 81 18.62 -2.11 11.05
C ASP A 81 17.86 -1.60 9.81
N GLY A 82 17.54 -0.30 9.77
CA GLY A 82 16.81 0.33 8.68
C GLY A 82 15.29 0.16 8.75
N MET A 83 14.75 -0.30 9.88
CA MET A 83 13.31 -0.42 10.09
C MET A 83 12.70 0.93 10.45
N LEU A 84 11.58 1.28 9.83
CA LEU A 84 10.83 2.47 10.19
C LEU A 84 10.24 2.32 11.59
N THR A 85 10.70 3.16 12.53
CA THR A 85 10.33 3.02 13.94
C THR A 85 8.92 3.59 14.18
N PRO A 86 7.95 2.79 14.65
CA PRO A 86 6.62 3.30 14.96
C PRO A 86 6.65 4.31 16.13
N PRO A 87 5.66 5.21 16.21
CA PRO A 87 5.48 6.04 17.40
C PRO A 87 5.31 5.17 18.65
N PRO A 88 5.74 5.65 19.83
CA PRO A 88 5.46 4.97 21.09
C PRO A 88 3.96 4.74 21.24
N TYR A 89 3.57 3.64 21.88
CA TYR A 89 2.16 3.27 22.06
C TYR A 89 1.32 4.37 22.76
N ALA A 90 1.93 5.15 23.66
CA ALA A 90 1.28 6.26 24.36
C ALA A 90 1.21 7.56 23.53
N SER A 91 1.71 7.56 22.29
CA SER A 91 1.71 8.73 21.42
C SER A 91 0.28 9.18 21.07
N PRO A 92 -0.01 10.50 21.09
CA PRO A 92 -1.26 11.02 20.55
C PRO A 92 -1.31 10.93 19.01
N GLU A 93 -0.16 10.76 18.37
CA GLU A 93 0.00 10.58 16.93
C GLU A 93 0.38 9.10 16.68
N PRO A 94 -0.61 8.23 16.39
CA PRO A 94 -0.40 6.78 16.35
C PRO A 94 0.31 6.30 15.08
N VAL A 95 0.46 7.16 14.07
CA VAL A 95 1.08 6.82 12.79
C VAL A 95 2.40 7.57 12.63
N GLY A 96 3.45 6.84 12.31
CA GLY A 96 4.77 7.37 12.00
C GLY A 96 4.97 7.49 10.50
N TRP A 97 5.58 8.58 10.04
CA TRP A 97 6.00 8.78 8.65
C TRP A 97 7.53 8.89 8.58
N TYR A 98 8.17 8.26 7.61
CA TYR A 98 9.61 8.39 7.41
C TYR A 98 9.98 9.79 6.88
N ALA A 99 10.51 10.64 7.76
CA ALA A 99 10.66 12.07 7.49
C ALA A 99 11.78 12.43 6.50
N ASP A 100 12.77 11.55 6.34
CA ASP A 100 13.92 11.78 5.43
C ASP A 100 13.67 11.21 4.02
N GLY A 101 12.48 10.63 3.78
CA GLY A 101 12.08 10.06 2.50
C GLY A 101 11.15 10.96 1.67
N PRO A 102 10.65 10.46 0.53
CA PRO A 102 9.64 11.15 -0.27
C PRO A 102 8.40 11.48 0.54
N GLN A 103 7.84 12.67 0.32
CA GLN A 103 6.56 13.03 0.93
C GLN A 103 5.41 12.37 0.16
N PRO A 104 4.29 12.02 0.82
CA PRO A 104 3.12 11.50 0.12
C PRO A 104 2.63 12.46 -0.98
N GLY A 105 2.74 12.02 -2.23
CA GLY A 105 2.43 12.79 -3.43
C GLY A 105 3.65 13.01 -4.33
N GLU A 106 4.86 12.96 -3.79
CA GLU A 106 6.11 13.09 -4.53
C GLU A 106 6.52 11.78 -5.21
N ALA A 107 7.45 11.87 -6.16
CA ALA A 107 8.01 10.70 -6.83
C ALA A 107 8.83 9.85 -5.85
N GLY A 108 8.65 8.53 -5.90
CA GLY A 108 9.22 7.56 -4.96
C GLY A 108 8.17 6.97 -4.01
N ALA A 109 8.63 6.27 -2.99
CA ALA A 109 7.78 5.62 -2.00
C ALA A 109 7.82 6.37 -0.67
N ALA A 110 6.68 6.96 -0.29
CA ALA A 110 6.49 7.47 1.07
C ALA A 110 6.14 6.31 2.02
N LEU A 111 6.71 6.32 3.23
CA LEU A 111 6.58 5.21 4.18
C LEU A 111 5.82 5.66 5.42
N LEU A 112 4.74 4.95 5.75
CA LEU A 112 4.00 5.12 7.00
C LEU A 112 3.96 3.81 7.78
N VAL A 113 4.13 3.90 9.09
CA VAL A 113 4.08 2.75 10.01
C VAL A 113 3.11 3.04 11.15
N ALA A 114 2.47 2.01 11.68
CA ALA A 114 1.88 2.08 13.00
C ALA A 114 2.27 0.81 13.78
N GLY A 115 2.43 0.97 15.10
CA GLY A 115 2.71 -0.18 15.96
C GLY A 115 1.48 -1.07 16.11
N ALA A 116 1.71 -2.35 16.37
CA ALA A 116 0.65 -3.22 16.86
C ALA A 116 0.18 -2.70 18.23
N GLY A 117 -1.13 -2.50 18.38
CA GLY A 117 -1.69 -2.19 19.68
C GLY A 117 -1.52 -3.37 20.62
N ALA A 118 -1.37 -3.11 21.92
CA ALA A 118 -1.44 -4.19 22.90
C ALA A 118 -2.85 -4.81 22.85
N ASP A 119 -2.95 -6.16 22.86
CA ASP A 119 -4.20 -6.96 22.85
C ASP A 119 -5.26 -6.54 23.90
N ARG A 120 -4.90 -5.68 24.84
CA ARG A 120 -5.72 -5.24 25.98
C ARG A 120 -6.12 -3.76 25.94
N ALA A 121 -5.91 -3.08 24.82
CA ALA A 121 -6.32 -1.69 24.65
C ALA A 121 -7.80 -1.62 24.26
N PRO A 122 -8.71 -1.09 25.10
CA PRO A 122 -10.12 -0.96 24.75
C PRO A 122 -10.38 0.05 23.61
N ASP A 123 -9.38 0.86 23.23
CA ASP A 123 -9.58 2.00 22.34
C ASP A 123 -9.11 1.69 20.90
N ALA A 124 -10.05 1.65 19.96
CA ALA A 124 -9.83 1.37 18.54
C ALA A 124 -8.85 2.34 17.82
N GLN A 125 -8.59 3.52 18.39
CA GLN A 125 -7.62 4.48 17.85
C GLN A 125 -6.16 3.98 17.92
N ARG A 126 -5.86 2.97 18.76
CA ARG A 126 -4.48 2.54 19.06
C ARG A 126 -4.01 1.33 18.24
N THR A 127 -4.79 0.94 17.24
CA THR A 127 -4.55 -0.19 16.32
C THR A 127 -4.78 0.19 14.87
N VAL A 128 -4.44 1.44 14.49
CA VAL A 128 -4.78 2.04 13.19
C VAL A 128 -4.46 1.12 12.01
N PHE A 129 -3.31 0.43 12.04
CA PHE A 129 -2.88 -0.48 10.96
C PHE A 129 -3.00 -1.97 11.26
N HIS A 130 -3.48 -2.40 12.43
CA HIS A 130 -3.66 -3.83 12.73
C HIS A 130 -4.59 -4.53 11.71
N ARG A 131 -5.46 -3.77 11.04
CA ARG A 131 -6.38 -4.28 10.02
C ARG A 131 -5.89 -4.11 8.58
N LEU A 132 -4.64 -3.68 8.35
CA LEU A 132 -4.07 -3.59 6.99
C LEU A 132 -4.23 -4.89 6.17
N PRO A 133 -4.07 -6.11 6.73
CA PRO A 133 -4.30 -7.35 5.98
C PRO A 133 -5.74 -7.53 5.47
N ARG A 134 -6.70 -6.72 5.92
CA ARG A 134 -8.09 -6.74 5.45
C ARG A 134 -8.33 -5.84 4.23
N LEU A 135 -7.36 -5.00 3.88
CA LEU A 135 -7.42 -4.19 2.67
C LEU A 135 -7.38 -5.06 1.43
N LYS A 136 -7.89 -4.51 0.34
CA LYS A 136 -7.91 -5.13 -0.98
C LYS A 136 -7.39 -4.14 -2.02
N PRO A 137 -6.80 -4.64 -3.12
CA PRO A 137 -6.52 -3.79 -4.26
C PRO A 137 -7.78 -3.01 -4.70
N GLY A 138 -7.63 -1.70 -4.89
CA GLY A 138 -8.75 -0.78 -5.15
C GLY A 138 -9.20 0.03 -3.94
N ASP A 139 -8.88 -0.39 -2.71
CA ASP A 139 -9.19 0.41 -1.52
C ASP A 139 -8.44 1.73 -1.52
N ARG A 140 -9.04 2.75 -0.90
CA ARG A 140 -8.53 4.13 -0.89
C ARG A 140 -7.81 4.48 0.40
N VAL A 141 -6.74 5.25 0.25
CA VAL A 141 -5.98 5.83 1.35
C VAL A 141 -5.80 7.31 1.06
N ASP A 142 -6.36 8.16 1.92
CA ASP A 142 -6.27 9.61 1.79
C ASP A 142 -5.28 10.16 2.82
N ILE A 143 -4.27 10.91 2.33
CA ILE A 143 -3.28 11.59 3.15
C ILE A 143 -3.52 13.09 3.09
N GLN A 144 -3.97 13.66 4.21
CA GLN A 144 -4.02 15.11 4.38
C GLN A 144 -2.63 15.64 4.69
N ARG A 145 -2.25 16.72 4.01
CA ARG A 145 -0.93 17.36 4.13
C ARG A 145 -1.06 18.71 4.86
N ALA A 146 0.06 19.18 5.41
CA ALA A 146 0.10 20.38 6.26
C ALA A 146 -0.27 21.68 5.53
N ASP A 147 -0.17 21.71 4.20
CA ASP A 147 -0.60 22.83 3.36
C ASP A 147 -2.12 22.86 3.12
N GLY A 148 -2.86 21.84 3.60
CA GLY A 148 -4.30 21.68 3.38
C GLY A 148 -4.65 20.86 2.15
N SER A 149 -3.68 20.43 1.35
CA SER A 149 -3.90 19.52 0.22
C SER A 149 -4.17 18.09 0.68
N THR A 150 -4.71 17.27 -0.22
CA THR A 150 -4.95 15.83 0.03
C THR A 150 -4.43 14.99 -1.12
N ALA A 151 -3.51 14.07 -0.82
CA ALA A 151 -3.02 13.06 -1.76
C ALA A 151 -3.81 11.76 -1.57
N ARG A 152 -4.50 11.31 -2.62
CA ARG A 152 -5.31 10.09 -2.63
C ARG A 152 -4.58 8.98 -3.34
N PHE A 153 -4.42 7.87 -2.63
CA PHE A 153 -3.78 6.65 -3.10
C PHE A 153 -4.80 5.53 -3.23
N THR A 154 -4.50 4.61 -4.15
CA THR A 154 -5.24 3.36 -4.32
C THR A 154 -4.33 2.19 -4.07
N VAL A 155 -4.76 1.27 -3.20
CA VAL A 155 -4.04 0.04 -2.88
C VAL A 155 -3.88 -0.78 -4.15
N GLU A 156 -2.66 -1.22 -4.43
CA GLU A 156 -2.32 -2.12 -5.54
C GLU A 156 -1.95 -3.53 -5.06
N ASP A 157 -1.31 -3.64 -3.90
CA ASP A 157 -0.79 -4.91 -3.41
C ASP A 157 -0.69 -4.96 -1.87
N ILE A 158 -0.78 -6.17 -1.32
CA ILE A 158 -0.64 -6.45 0.12
C ILE A 158 0.29 -7.65 0.26
N GLN A 159 1.45 -7.45 0.89
CA GLN A 159 2.44 -8.49 1.15
C GLN A 159 2.57 -8.76 2.64
N LEU A 160 2.64 -10.04 3.01
CA LEU A 160 2.92 -10.50 4.36
C LEU A 160 4.31 -11.11 4.37
N HIS A 161 5.14 -10.65 5.29
CA HIS A 161 6.52 -11.10 5.45
C HIS A 161 6.73 -11.68 6.84
N ASP A 162 7.45 -12.80 6.91
CA ASP A 162 8.03 -13.27 8.16
C ASP A 162 9.01 -12.20 8.69
N ARG A 163 8.82 -11.76 9.93
CA ARG A 163 9.64 -10.73 10.57
C ARG A 163 11.13 -11.07 10.58
N HIS A 164 11.50 -12.35 10.73
CA HIS A 164 12.90 -12.80 10.75
C HIS A 164 13.56 -12.74 9.38
N ARG A 165 12.75 -12.67 8.31
CA ARG A 165 13.20 -12.62 6.92
C ARG A 165 12.85 -11.30 6.24
N PHE A 166 12.35 -10.33 7.00
CA PHE A 166 11.96 -9.04 6.46
C PHE A 166 13.21 -8.26 6.05
N ASP A 167 13.26 -7.84 4.78
CA ASP A 167 14.29 -6.95 4.24
C ASP A 167 13.67 -5.56 4.03
N PRO A 168 13.91 -4.60 4.94
CA PRO A 168 13.35 -3.26 4.85
C PRO A 168 13.75 -2.54 3.55
N ARG A 169 14.99 -2.75 3.08
CA ARG A 169 15.49 -2.06 1.89
C ARG A 169 14.73 -2.46 0.65
N LYS A 170 14.42 -3.75 0.53
CA LYS A 170 13.60 -4.27 -0.58
C LYS A 170 12.14 -3.86 -0.43
N ALA A 171 11.58 -3.98 0.77
CA ALA A 171 10.16 -3.71 1.02
C ALA A 171 9.79 -2.21 0.88
N TYR A 172 10.71 -1.31 1.24
CA TYR A 172 10.49 0.14 1.20
C TYR A 172 10.78 0.76 -0.17
N ALA A 173 11.43 0.03 -1.08
CA ALA A 173 11.75 0.54 -2.40
C ALA A 173 10.47 0.81 -3.22
N ALA A 174 10.47 1.94 -3.94
CA ALA A 174 9.47 2.20 -4.96
C ALA A 174 9.58 1.18 -6.09
N HIS A 175 8.44 0.70 -6.60
CA HIS A 175 8.41 -0.16 -7.78
C HIS A 175 8.81 0.64 -9.04
N ASP A 176 8.34 1.88 -9.14
CA ASP A 176 8.75 2.86 -10.14
C ASP A 176 9.12 4.18 -9.47
N ARG A 177 10.38 4.60 -9.61
CA ARG A 177 10.91 5.86 -9.04
C ARG A 177 10.26 7.11 -9.63
N ARG A 178 9.53 7.00 -10.74
CA ARG A 178 8.82 8.10 -11.40
C ARG A 178 7.35 8.19 -10.98
N ARG A 179 6.84 7.24 -10.19
CA ARG A 179 5.48 7.27 -9.63
C ARG A 179 5.50 7.77 -8.20
N SER A 180 4.37 8.32 -7.76
CA SER A 180 4.12 8.57 -6.34
C SER A 180 3.50 7.33 -5.73
N GLU A 181 4.27 6.64 -4.91
CA GLU A 181 3.88 5.41 -4.22
C GLU A 181 3.82 5.62 -2.71
N LEU A 182 3.06 4.77 -2.05
CA LEU A 182 2.88 4.74 -0.61
C LEU A 182 3.08 3.30 -0.11
N ARG A 183 3.80 3.16 1.00
CA ARG A 183 3.89 1.92 1.77
C ARG A 183 3.26 2.14 3.14
N LEU A 184 2.23 1.38 3.46
CA LEU A 184 1.71 1.28 4.82
C LEU A 184 2.24 0.00 5.46
N ILE A 185 2.90 0.14 6.61
CA ILE A 185 3.63 -0.93 7.26
C ILE A 185 3.05 -1.17 8.65
N THR A 186 2.80 -2.43 9.00
CA THR A 186 2.48 -2.83 10.38
C THR A 186 3.16 -4.14 10.69
N ASP A 187 3.49 -4.33 11.96
CA ASP A 187 3.76 -5.64 12.52
C ASP A 187 2.47 -6.15 13.18
N ASP A 188 2.26 -7.47 13.24
CA ASP A 188 1.08 -8.10 13.84
C ASP A 188 1.11 -8.12 15.38
N GLY A 189 2.20 -7.66 16.01
CA GLY A 189 2.36 -7.53 17.45
C GLY A 189 2.55 -8.86 18.17
N SER A 190 2.55 -9.97 17.43
CA SER A 190 2.79 -11.27 18.01
C SER A 190 4.23 -11.30 18.53
N ARG A 191 4.38 -11.60 19.82
CA ARG A 191 5.70 -11.89 20.37
C ARG A 191 6.10 -13.24 19.82
N ASP A 192 7.31 -13.35 19.26
CA ASP A 192 7.91 -14.64 18.92
C ASP A 192 7.75 -15.59 20.10
N ARG A 193 6.90 -16.61 19.92
CA ARG A 193 6.94 -17.78 20.78
C ARG A 193 8.07 -18.63 20.25
N ASP A 194 9.03 -18.92 21.12
CA ASP A 194 10.23 -19.74 20.88
C ASP A 194 10.08 -20.68 19.66
N PRO A 195 10.87 -20.50 18.59
CA PRO A 195 10.79 -21.31 17.38
C PRO A 195 11.03 -22.81 17.64
N GLY A 196 11.53 -23.19 18.83
CA GLY A 196 11.66 -24.58 19.26
C GLY A 196 10.34 -25.29 19.60
N ARG A 197 9.24 -24.55 19.84
CA ARG A 197 7.90 -25.15 19.97
C ARG A 197 7.26 -25.26 18.60
N HIS A 198 7.08 -26.49 18.13
CA HIS A 198 6.38 -26.87 16.90
C HIS A 198 4.88 -26.46 16.98
N GLY A 199 4.60 -25.16 16.83
CA GLY A 199 3.25 -24.59 16.96
C GLY A 199 3.19 -23.08 17.25
N GLY A 200 4.30 -22.35 17.26
CA GLY A 200 4.28 -20.88 17.30
C GLY A 200 3.99 -20.26 15.93
N ASN A 201 3.12 -19.25 15.86
CA ASN A 201 3.00 -18.39 14.68
C ASN A 201 4.17 -17.39 14.70
N ALA A 202 4.94 -17.31 13.61
CA ALA A 202 5.99 -16.31 13.45
C ALA A 202 5.37 -14.91 13.36
N ALA A 203 6.05 -13.91 13.92
CA ALA A 203 5.64 -12.52 13.78
C ALA A 203 5.64 -12.10 12.31
N THR A 204 4.59 -11.38 11.90
CA THR A 204 4.37 -10.99 10.50
C THR A 204 4.44 -9.48 10.35
N VAL A 205 5.24 -9.02 9.39
CA VAL A 205 5.23 -7.64 8.89
C VAL A 205 4.35 -7.58 7.65
N THR A 206 3.30 -6.77 7.69
CA THR A 206 2.45 -6.50 6.52
C THR A 206 2.88 -5.20 5.87
N VAL A 207 3.09 -5.25 4.55
CA VAL A 207 3.37 -4.08 3.71
C VAL A 207 2.27 -3.95 2.67
N VAL A 208 1.54 -2.84 2.73
CA VAL A 208 0.53 -2.48 1.74
C VAL A 208 1.14 -1.46 0.79
N SER A 209 1.16 -1.78 -0.49
CA SER A 209 1.60 -0.88 -1.56
C SER A 209 0.40 -0.19 -2.18
N ALA A 210 0.50 1.12 -2.36
CA ALA A 210 -0.51 1.94 -3.01
C ALA A 210 0.15 2.98 -3.91
N TYR A 211 -0.61 3.50 -4.88
CA TYR A 211 -0.14 4.51 -5.82
C TYR A 211 -1.09 5.69 -5.90
N LEU A 212 -0.55 6.87 -6.18
CA LEU A 212 -1.33 8.10 -6.28
C LEU A 212 -2.31 8.02 -7.45
N THR A 213 -3.57 8.34 -7.20
CA THR A 213 -4.65 8.33 -8.20
C THR A 213 -5.38 9.65 -8.30
N SER A 214 -5.26 10.51 -7.31
CA SER A 214 -5.81 11.86 -7.33
C SER A 214 -5.06 12.76 -6.35
N TYR A 215 -5.00 14.05 -6.66
CA TYR A 215 -4.47 15.07 -5.77
C TYR A 215 -5.44 16.26 -5.72
N GLN A 216 -5.87 16.59 -4.51
CA GLN A 216 -6.68 17.78 -4.25
C GLN A 216 -5.79 18.90 -3.75
N GLN A 217 -5.77 20.01 -4.48
CA GLN A 217 -5.03 21.21 -4.11
C GLN A 217 -5.52 21.79 -2.78
N PRO A 218 -4.65 22.54 -2.05
CA PRO A 218 -5.08 23.21 -0.84
C PRO A 218 -6.15 24.28 -1.18
N PRO A 219 -7.03 24.65 -0.24
CA PRO A 219 -7.97 25.73 -0.47
C PRO A 219 -7.18 27.00 -0.86
N HIS A 220 -7.54 27.64 -1.97
CA HIS A 220 -6.93 28.91 -2.32
C HIS A 220 -7.16 29.90 -1.17
N ALA A 221 -6.07 30.40 -0.58
CA ALA A 221 -6.15 31.58 0.27
C ALA A 221 -6.61 32.73 -0.63
N GLY A 222 -7.91 33.04 -0.60
CA GLY A 222 -8.45 34.18 -1.32
C GLY A 222 -7.69 35.42 -0.89
N ALA A 223 -7.20 36.18 -1.87
CA ALA A 223 -6.70 37.52 -1.64
C ALA A 223 -7.84 38.34 -1.00
N HIS A 224 -7.66 38.67 0.28
CA HIS A 224 -8.43 39.69 0.99
C HIS A 224 -7.65 40.99 0.96
#